data_AF-A0A7T0FYE6-F1
#
_entry.id   AF-A0A7T0FYE6-F1
#
_cell.length_a   1.000
_cell.length_b   1.000
_cell.length_c   1.000
_cell.angle_alpha   90.00
_cell.angle_beta   90.00
_cell.angle_gamma   90.00
#
_symmetry.space_group_name_H-M   'P 1'
#
loop_
_entity.id
_entity.type
_entity.pdbx_description
1 polymer ?
#
loop_
_entity_poly.entity_id
_entity_poly.type
_entity_poly.pdbx_seq_one_letter_code
_entity_poly.pdbx_strand_id
1 'polypeptide(L)'
;MKFFIEKGKKIYSLNKFFVDTGLGLERLIGIFNSTFVFKNFTSLKYSNYRGKLYRKYLIFLKNILKIKANYQTRILIDHISTSIELLNAGINVSNSGRGFILKKLIRRLLFYFISYKINFQTINSILKRYSLESNKINAYNRCTIVFKNEYFSLINFEKNAKDFLLKLILKNKTIKKDWTEFVYFVYQTHGLKLIFLKNHINLHRTFIN
;
A
#
# COMPACT_ATOMS: atom_id res chain seq x y z
N MET A 1 -19.00 -15.01 20.58
CA MET A 1 -19.63 -15.77 19.49
C MET A 1 -20.76 -16.64 20.02
N LYS A 2 -21.97 -16.48 19.45
CA LYS A 2 -23.19 -17.20 19.84
C LYS A 2 -23.83 -17.98 18.69
N PHE A 3 -23.48 -17.65 17.45
CA PHE A 3 -24.10 -18.19 16.25
C PHE A 3 -23.04 -18.67 15.27
N PHE A 4 -23.37 -19.73 14.54
CA PHE A 4 -22.65 -20.18 13.35
C PHE A 4 -23.49 -19.86 12.12
N ILE A 5 -22.87 -19.26 11.10
CA ILE A 5 -23.51 -18.95 9.83
C ILE A 5 -22.96 -19.90 8.78
N GLU A 6 -23.82 -20.76 8.25
CA GLU A 6 -23.46 -21.71 7.21
C GLU A 6 -23.45 -21.02 5.82
N LYS A 7 -22.68 -21.58 4.88
CA LYS A 7 -22.71 -21.15 3.47
C LYS A 7 -24.14 -21.30 2.94
N GLY A 8 -24.78 -20.17 2.62
CA GLY A 8 -26.21 -20.10 2.29
C GLY A 8 -27.05 -19.27 3.28
N LYS A 9 -26.41 -18.63 4.27
CA LYS A 9 -27.00 -17.67 5.24
C LYS A 9 -27.97 -18.28 6.27
N LYS A 10 -28.03 -19.61 6.41
CA LYS A 10 -28.70 -20.24 7.56
C LYS A 10 -27.89 -19.96 8.83
N ILE A 11 -28.59 -19.62 9.91
CA ILE A 11 -28.00 -19.24 11.21
C ILE A 11 -28.37 -20.30 12.24
N TYR A 12 -27.38 -20.84 12.93
CA TYR A 12 -27.55 -21.85 13.97
C TYR A 12 -27.06 -21.31 15.31
N SER A 13 -27.80 -21.57 16.38
CA SER A 13 -27.34 -21.31 17.75
C SER A 13 -26.23 -22.29 18.12
N LEU A 14 -25.16 -21.78 18.71
CA LEU A 14 -24.10 -22.62 19.28
C LEU A 14 -24.56 -23.20 20.63
N ASN A 15 -24.14 -24.44 20.90
CA ASN A 15 -24.38 -25.11 22.19
C ASN A 15 -23.60 -24.47 23.36
N LYS A 16 -22.55 -23.71 23.07
CA LYS A 16 -21.74 -22.95 24.03
C LYS A 16 -21.45 -21.56 23.49
N PHE A 17 -21.38 -20.59 24.40
CA PHE A 17 -21.03 -19.22 24.06
C PHE A 17 -19.56 -18.95 24.32
N PHE A 18 -18.92 -18.28 23.36
CA PHE A 18 -17.53 -17.86 23.45
C PHE A 18 -17.46 -16.33 23.49
N VAL A 19 -16.35 -15.77 23.98
CA VAL A 19 -16.07 -14.33 23.91
C VAL A 19 -14.89 -14.13 22.97
N ASP A 20 -15.01 -13.19 22.04
CA ASP A 20 -13.93 -12.80 21.12
C ASP A 20 -13.67 -11.31 21.34
N THR A 21 -12.46 -10.96 21.74
CA THR A 21 -12.06 -9.58 22.04
C THR A 21 -10.98 -9.13 21.09
N GLY A 22 -11.18 -7.98 20.45
CA GLY A 22 -10.18 -7.32 19.61
C GLY A 22 -9.96 -5.88 20.04
N LEU A 23 -8.74 -5.55 20.46
CA LEU A 23 -8.32 -4.19 20.74
C LEU A 23 -7.13 -3.84 19.84
N GLY A 24 -7.29 -2.80 19.01
CA GLY A 24 -6.22 -2.36 18.11
C GLY A 24 -5.04 -1.78 18.90
N LEU A 25 -3.89 -2.45 18.87
CA LEU A 25 -2.70 -2.04 19.63
C LEU A 25 -2.23 -0.63 19.25
N GLU A 26 -2.21 -0.31 17.96
CA GLU A 26 -1.82 0.99 17.44
C GLU A 26 -2.78 2.09 17.90
N ARG A 27 -4.07 1.75 18.02
CA ARG A 27 -5.11 2.64 18.54
C ARG A 27 -4.91 2.86 20.03
N LEU A 28 -4.75 1.80 20.82
CA LEU A 28 -4.47 1.90 22.25
C LEU A 28 -3.25 2.78 22.50
N ILE A 29 -2.12 2.50 21.85
CA ILE A 29 -0.89 3.30 22.00
C ILE A 29 -1.11 4.75 21.58
N GLY A 30 -1.88 4.99 20.51
CA GLY A 30 -2.28 6.33 20.10
C GLY A 30 -2.99 7.08 21.23
N ILE A 31 -3.96 6.43 21.87
CA ILE A 31 -4.76 7.04 22.95
C ILE A 31 -3.90 7.23 24.19
N PHE A 32 -3.18 6.19 24.64
CA PHE A 32 -2.28 6.26 25.79
C PHE A 32 -1.32 7.45 25.68
N ASN A 33 -0.70 7.63 24.52
CA ASN A 33 0.24 8.71 24.28
C ASN A 33 -0.45 10.08 24.16
N SER A 34 -1.66 10.15 23.61
CA SER A 34 -2.38 11.42 23.45
C SER A 34 -3.18 11.84 24.68
N THR A 35 -3.27 10.99 25.70
CA THR A 35 -4.13 11.23 26.87
C THR A 35 -3.41 11.15 28.20
N PHE A 36 -2.07 11.14 28.19
CA PHE A 36 -1.23 10.92 29.37
C PHE A 36 -1.70 9.71 30.19
N VAL A 37 -1.79 8.53 29.55
CA VAL A 37 -2.23 7.29 30.20
C VAL A 37 -3.71 7.34 30.60
N PHE A 38 -4.59 7.78 29.68
CA PHE A 38 -6.03 7.93 29.89
C PHE A 38 -6.42 8.88 31.05
N LYS A 39 -5.54 9.80 31.42
CA LYS A 39 -5.79 10.76 32.51
C LYS A 39 -6.31 12.11 32.02
N ASN A 40 -5.99 12.50 30.78
CA ASN A 40 -6.33 13.81 30.26
C ASN A 40 -6.62 13.77 28.75
N PHE A 41 -7.88 13.95 28.36
CA PHE A 41 -8.34 13.85 26.96
C PHE A 41 -8.47 15.20 26.24
N THR A 42 -8.09 16.33 26.87
CA THR A 42 -8.54 17.65 26.43
C THR A 42 -7.63 18.37 25.40
N SER A 43 -6.40 17.88 25.10
CA SER A 43 -5.43 18.72 24.37
C SER A 43 -4.72 18.15 23.13
N LEU A 44 -4.97 16.91 22.67
CA LEU A 44 -4.20 16.33 21.56
C LEU A 44 -5.04 15.84 20.37
N LYS A 45 -4.62 16.25 19.16
CA LYS A 45 -5.07 15.65 17.89
C LYS A 45 -4.65 14.18 17.84
N TYR A 46 -5.54 13.29 18.28
CA TYR A 46 -5.39 11.84 18.25
C TYR A 46 -5.03 11.32 16.85
N SER A 47 -4.07 10.39 16.78
CA SER A 47 -3.71 9.67 15.55
C SER A 47 -2.84 8.47 15.87
N ASN A 48 -3.15 7.31 15.26
CA ASN A 48 -2.31 6.10 15.32
C ASN A 48 -0.86 6.43 14.93
N TYR A 49 -0.67 7.34 13.97
CA TYR A 49 0.64 7.68 13.44
C TYR A 49 1.44 8.65 14.31
N ARG A 50 0.82 9.28 15.31
CA ARG A 50 1.52 10.11 16.31
C ARG A 50 2.11 9.29 17.44
N GLY A 51 1.65 8.06 17.63
CA GLY A 51 2.20 7.12 18.60
C GLY A 51 3.67 6.78 18.33
N LYS A 52 4.39 6.34 19.37
CA LYS A 52 5.83 6.02 19.31
C LYS A 52 6.16 4.96 18.24
N LEU A 53 5.22 4.06 17.96
CA LEU A 53 5.35 3.02 16.93
C LEU A 53 5.63 3.60 15.53
N TYR A 54 4.82 4.57 15.09
CA TYR A 54 4.88 5.09 13.72
C TYR A 54 5.59 6.43 13.59
N ARG A 55 5.73 7.21 14.67
CA ARG A 55 6.35 8.55 14.63
C ARG A 55 7.77 8.50 14.07
N LYS A 56 8.57 7.51 14.48
CA LYS A 56 9.95 7.31 13.97
C LYS A 56 9.99 7.10 12.46
N TYR A 57 9.07 6.28 11.94
CA TYR A 57 8.96 5.99 10.52
C TYR A 57 8.47 7.19 9.71
N LEU A 58 7.52 7.96 10.25
CA LEU A 58 7.08 9.22 9.64
C LEU A 58 8.24 10.21 9.50
N ILE A 59 9.03 10.41 10.55
CA ILE A 59 10.17 11.33 10.54
C ILE A 59 11.21 10.85 9.53
N PHE A 60 11.53 9.56 9.55
CA PHE A 60 12.48 8.96 8.63
C PHE A 60 12.06 9.12 7.16
N LEU A 61 10.81 8.77 6.82
CA LEU A 61 10.28 8.94 5.46
C LEU A 61 10.20 10.41 5.06
N LYS A 62 9.79 11.31 5.97
CA LYS A 62 9.81 12.76 5.72
C LYS A 62 11.20 13.24 5.32
N ASN A 63 12.23 12.81 6.03
CA ASN A 63 13.60 13.24 5.77
C ASN A 63 14.12 12.70 4.43
N ILE A 64 13.83 11.43 4.11
CA ILE A 64 14.25 10.82 2.85
C ILE A 64 13.52 11.43 1.65
N LEU A 65 12.20 11.56 1.75
CA LEU A 65 11.36 12.02 0.65
C LEU A 65 11.32 13.54 0.53
N LYS A 66 11.83 14.26 1.54
CA LYS A 66 11.74 15.73 1.67
C LYS A 66 10.30 16.26 1.55
N ILE A 67 9.31 15.49 2.02
CA ILE A 67 7.89 15.85 1.99
C ILE A 67 7.32 16.16 3.38
N LYS A 68 6.30 17.03 3.44
CA LYS A 68 5.56 17.24 4.69
C LYS A 68 4.88 15.94 5.11
N ALA A 69 4.91 15.65 6.42
CA ALA A 69 4.15 14.54 6.99
C ALA A 69 2.64 14.81 6.78
N ASN A 70 2.05 14.04 5.89
CA ASN A 70 0.67 14.20 5.41
C ASN A 70 0.00 12.83 5.24
N TYR A 71 -1.19 12.81 4.66
CA TYR A 71 -1.91 11.57 4.39
C TYR A 71 -1.11 10.56 3.54
N GLN A 72 -0.35 11.04 2.55
CA GLN A 72 0.48 10.20 1.68
C GLN A 72 1.58 9.47 2.46
N THR A 73 2.26 10.15 3.39
CA THR A 73 3.24 9.48 4.25
C THR A 73 2.65 8.37 5.11
N ARG A 74 1.38 8.51 5.54
CA ARG A 74 0.69 7.47 6.32
C ARG A 74 0.37 6.24 5.47
N ILE A 75 -0.09 6.45 4.23
CA ILE A 75 -0.30 5.36 3.27
C ILE A 75 1.00 4.59 3.04
N LEU A 76 2.12 5.29 2.86
CA LEU A 76 3.42 4.66 2.64
C LEU A 76 3.80 3.78 3.83
N ILE A 77 3.71 4.29 5.06
CA ILE A 77 4.01 3.52 6.27
C ILE A 77 3.16 2.26 6.34
N ASP A 78 1.83 2.39 6.20
CA ASP A 78 0.91 1.25 6.22
C ASP A 78 1.30 0.22 5.17
N HIS A 79 1.52 0.65 3.93
CA HIS A 79 1.83 -0.27 2.84
C HIS A 79 3.20 -0.92 2.99
N ILE A 80 4.22 -0.25 3.54
CA ILE A 80 5.50 -0.86 3.89
C ILE A 80 5.27 -1.95 4.93
N SER A 81 4.66 -1.58 6.06
CA SER A 81 4.42 -2.50 7.17
C SER A 81 3.61 -3.71 6.73
N THR A 82 2.46 -3.51 6.09
CA THR A 82 1.62 -4.62 5.60
C THR A 82 2.34 -5.49 4.58
N SER A 83 3.13 -4.91 3.65
CA SER A 83 3.84 -5.71 2.66
C SER A 83 4.92 -6.59 3.30
N ILE A 84 5.67 -6.04 4.27
CA ILE A 84 6.68 -6.81 5.03
C ILE A 84 6.00 -7.91 5.83
N GLU A 85 4.87 -7.63 6.50
CA GLU A 85 4.12 -8.64 7.25
C GLU A 85 3.64 -9.80 6.37
N LEU A 86 3.04 -9.48 5.22
CA LEU A 86 2.53 -10.50 4.30
C LEU A 86 3.66 -11.35 3.73
N LEU A 87 4.79 -10.73 3.35
CA LEU A 87 5.97 -11.45 2.87
C LEU A 87 6.60 -12.33 3.96
N ASN A 88 6.65 -11.83 5.20
CA ASN A 88 7.10 -12.59 6.36
C ASN A 88 6.18 -13.78 6.67
N ALA A 89 4.87 -13.61 6.45
CA ALA A 89 3.87 -14.68 6.55
C ALA A 89 3.89 -15.67 5.36
N GLY A 90 4.86 -15.56 4.46
CA GLY A 90 5.04 -16.51 3.36
C GLY A 90 4.24 -16.21 2.10
N ILE A 91 3.50 -15.10 2.04
CA ILE A 91 2.71 -14.72 0.86
C ILE A 91 3.64 -14.16 -0.21
N ASN A 92 3.52 -14.67 -1.44
CA ASN A 92 4.23 -14.16 -2.61
C ASN A 92 3.33 -13.27 -3.47
N VAL A 93 3.94 -12.37 -4.24
CA VAL A 93 3.25 -11.63 -5.30
C VAL A 93 2.74 -12.59 -6.37
N SER A 94 1.51 -12.37 -6.84
CA SER A 94 0.88 -13.14 -7.92
C SER A 94 -0.20 -12.31 -8.62
N ASN A 95 -0.82 -12.87 -9.66
CA ASN A 95 -1.95 -12.24 -10.36
C ASN A 95 -3.32 -12.68 -9.82
N SER A 96 -3.37 -13.44 -8.72
CA SER A 96 -4.62 -13.94 -8.14
C SER A 96 -4.58 -14.04 -6.60
N GLY A 97 -5.76 -14.06 -5.98
CA GLY A 97 -5.90 -14.27 -4.53
C GLY A 97 -5.11 -13.28 -3.66
N ARG A 98 -4.48 -13.79 -2.59
CA ARG A 98 -3.73 -12.95 -1.62
C ARG A 98 -2.48 -12.33 -2.23
N GLY A 99 -1.83 -13.02 -3.17
CA GLY A 99 -0.64 -12.50 -3.84
C GLY A 99 -0.93 -11.31 -4.75
N PHE A 100 -2.13 -11.26 -5.34
CA PHE A 100 -2.58 -10.07 -6.07
C PHE A 100 -2.79 -8.87 -5.15
N ILE A 101 -3.33 -9.07 -3.94
CA ILE A 101 -3.47 -8.01 -2.95
C ILE A 101 -2.09 -7.46 -2.56
N LEU A 102 -1.13 -8.35 -2.28
CA LEU A 102 0.26 -7.96 -2.00
C LEU A 102 0.88 -7.18 -3.17
N LYS A 103 0.70 -7.67 -4.40
CA LYS A 103 1.18 -6.99 -5.61
C LYS A 103 0.64 -5.56 -5.71
N LYS A 104 -0.65 -5.35 -5.43
CA LYS A 104 -1.29 -4.02 -5.43
C LYS A 104 -0.69 -3.09 -4.36
N LEU A 105 -0.45 -3.59 -3.15
CA LEU A 105 0.13 -2.81 -2.06
C LEU A 105 1.57 -2.36 -2.39
N ILE A 106 2.40 -3.30 -2.82
CA ILE A 106 3.79 -3.05 -3.21
C ILE A 106 3.84 -2.06 -4.37
N ARG A 107 3.09 -2.31 -5.45
CA ARG A 107 3.13 -1.44 -6.63
C ARG A 107 2.57 -0.05 -6.37
N ARG A 108 1.53 0.09 -5.55
CA ARG A 108 1.04 1.42 -5.13
C ARG A 108 2.13 2.20 -4.41
N LEU A 109 2.88 1.55 -3.53
CA LEU A 109 3.99 2.17 -2.82
C LEU A 109 5.17 2.50 -3.76
N LEU A 110 5.58 1.57 -4.60
CA LEU A 110 6.67 1.79 -5.56
C LEU A 110 6.33 2.92 -6.54
N PHE A 111 5.06 3.02 -6.94
CA PHE A 111 4.58 4.12 -7.75
C PHE A 111 4.82 5.48 -7.10
N TYR A 112 4.49 5.64 -5.81
CA TYR A 112 4.82 6.86 -5.08
C TYR A 112 6.33 7.12 -5.04
N PHE A 113 7.14 6.11 -4.76
CA PHE A 113 8.60 6.29 -4.75
C PHE A 113 9.16 6.72 -6.11
N ILE A 114 8.68 6.12 -7.20
CA ILE A 114 9.06 6.52 -8.56
C ILE A 114 8.61 7.96 -8.86
N SER A 115 7.41 8.37 -8.44
CA SER A 115 6.92 9.75 -8.59
C SER A 115 7.80 10.78 -7.88
N TYR A 116 8.42 10.39 -6.76
CA TYR A 116 9.41 11.19 -6.03
C TYR A 116 10.85 10.98 -6.50
N LYS A 117 11.06 10.29 -7.64
CA LYS A 117 12.37 9.97 -8.22
C LYS A 117 13.31 9.23 -7.26
N ILE A 118 12.74 8.41 -6.38
CA ILE A 118 13.49 7.60 -5.43
C ILE A 118 14.01 6.34 -6.13
N ASN A 119 15.32 6.12 -6.03
CA ASN A 119 15.97 4.94 -6.59
C ASN A 119 15.77 3.71 -5.69
N PHE A 120 15.98 2.51 -6.26
CA PHE A 120 15.80 1.27 -5.51
C PHE A 120 16.73 1.15 -4.30
N GLN A 121 17.93 1.72 -4.34
CA GLN A 121 18.88 1.66 -3.21
C GLN A 121 18.32 2.36 -1.96
N THR A 122 17.68 3.52 -2.14
CA THR A 122 16.99 4.23 -1.06
C THR A 122 15.74 3.47 -0.60
N ILE A 123 14.98 2.85 -1.50
CA ILE A 123 13.86 1.99 -1.12
C ILE A 123 14.35 0.82 -0.26
N ASN A 124 15.46 0.20 -0.66
CA ASN A 124 16.05 -0.91 0.06
C ASN A 124 16.52 -0.51 1.47
N SER A 125 17.10 0.68 1.64
CA SER A 125 17.46 1.18 2.97
C SER A 125 16.24 1.41 3.87
N ILE A 126 15.11 1.85 3.28
CA ILE A 126 13.82 1.94 3.98
C ILE A 126 13.37 0.54 4.42
N LEU A 127 13.34 -0.43 3.51
CA LEU A 127 12.93 -1.80 3.83
C LEU A 127 13.81 -2.43 4.92
N LYS A 128 15.13 -2.21 4.86
CA LYS A 128 16.09 -2.68 5.86
C LYS A 128 15.77 -2.12 7.23
N ARG A 129 15.55 -0.81 7.33
CA ARG A 129 15.23 -0.14 8.58
C ARG A 129 13.95 -0.69 9.21
N TYR A 130 12.89 -0.83 8.42
CA TYR A 130 11.62 -1.39 8.93
C TYR A 130 11.77 -2.85 9.37
N SER A 131 12.47 -3.67 8.59
CA SER A 131 12.66 -5.09 8.90
C SER A 131 13.49 -5.30 10.17
N LEU A 132 14.55 -4.50 10.36
CA LEU A 132 15.36 -4.50 11.58
C LEU A 132 14.54 -4.11 12.81
N GLU A 133 13.86 -2.96 12.75
CA GLU A 133 13.13 -2.42 13.89
C GLU A 133 11.87 -3.22 14.28
N SER A 134 11.45 -4.17 13.43
CA SER A 134 10.32 -5.07 13.66
C SER A 134 10.75 -6.52 13.94
N ASN A 135 12.04 -6.79 14.14
CA ASN A 135 12.62 -8.12 14.34
C ASN A 135 12.29 -9.12 13.21
N LYS A 136 12.19 -8.62 11.97
CA LYS A 136 11.87 -9.39 10.75
C LYS A 136 13.04 -9.45 9.78
N ILE A 137 14.27 -9.63 10.29
CA ILE A 137 15.48 -9.66 9.44
C ILE A 137 15.42 -10.78 8.41
N ASN A 138 14.84 -11.93 8.75
CA ASN A 138 14.70 -13.07 7.83
C ASN A 138 13.77 -12.74 6.65
N ALA A 139 12.79 -11.86 6.86
CA ALA A 139 11.92 -11.37 5.79
C ALA A 139 12.60 -10.33 4.90
N TYR A 140 13.64 -9.64 5.37
CA TYR A 140 14.30 -8.56 4.64
C TYR A 140 14.83 -9.02 3.28
N ASN A 141 15.51 -10.16 3.21
CA ASN A 141 16.07 -10.67 1.95
C ASN A 141 14.96 -10.91 0.91
N ARG A 142 13.86 -11.53 1.34
CA ARG A 142 12.68 -11.76 0.50
C ARG A 142 12.01 -10.45 0.09
N CYS A 143 11.88 -9.49 1.00
CA CYS A 143 11.36 -8.16 0.70
C CYS A 143 12.20 -7.46 -0.35
N THR A 144 13.53 -7.47 -0.20
CA THR A 144 14.46 -6.85 -1.14
C THR A 144 14.28 -7.43 -2.54
N ILE A 145 14.26 -8.76 -2.67
CA ILE A 145 14.11 -9.42 -3.98
C ILE A 145 12.77 -9.07 -4.62
N VAL A 146 11.66 -9.22 -3.87
CA VAL A 146 10.31 -8.97 -4.40
C VAL A 146 10.14 -7.50 -4.80
N PHE A 147 10.52 -6.56 -3.92
CA PHE A 147 10.41 -5.13 -4.24
C PHE A 147 11.31 -4.73 -5.40
N LYS A 148 12.50 -5.32 -5.53
CA LYS A 148 13.41 -5.06 -6.66
C LYS A 148 12.76 -5.46 -7.98
N ASN A 149 12.24 -6.68 -8.04
CA ASN A 149 11.60 -7.23 -9.23
C ASN A 149 10.36 -6.40 -9.62
N GLU A 150 9.52 -6.06 -8.65
CA GLU A 150 8.34 -5.24 -8.88
C GLU A 150 8.69 -3.79 -9.28
N TYR A 151 9.77 -3.22 -8.75
CA TYR A 151 10.26 -1.88 -9.10
C TYR A 151 10.69 -1.80 -10.56
N PHE A 152 11.54 -2.73 -11.01
CA PHE A 152 11.98 -2.75 -12.41
C PHE A 152 10.84 -3.11 -13.37
N SER A 153 9.96 -4.04 -12.99
CA SER A 153 8.74 -4.34 -13.75
C SER A 153 7.86 -3.09 -13.93
N LEU A 154 7.73 -2.28 -12.88
CA LEU A 154 6.93 -1.07 -12.90
C LEU A 154 7.55 0.04 -13.77
N ILE A 155 8.87 0.23 -13.71
CA ILE A 155 9.59 1.18 -14.58
C ILE A 155 9.43 0.80 -16.05
N ASN A 156 9.61 -0.48 -16.40
CA ASN A 156 9.43 -0.94 -17.78
C ASN A 156 7.99 -0.75 -18.26
N PHE A 157 7.02 -1.04 -17.39
CA PHE A 157 5.61 -0.77 -17.69
C PHE A 157 5.35 0.72 -17.93
N GLU A 158 5.89 1.63 -17.10
CA GLU A 158 5.68 3.07 -17.28
C GLU A 158 6.20 3.57 -18.62
N LYS A 159 7.37 3.10 -19.07
CA LYS A 159 7.92 3.41 -20.40
C LYS A 159 6.99 2.93 -21.51
N ASN A 160 6.63 1.65 -21.50
CA ASN A 160 5.77 1.06 -22.51
C ASN A 160 4.37 1.70 -22.56
N ALA A 161 3.82 2.04 -21.39
CA ALA A 161 2.54 2.72 -21.28
C ALA A 161 2.58 4.11 -21.93
N LYS A 162 3.63 4.90 -21.69
CA LYS A 162 3.80 6.22 -22.33
C LYS A 162 3.86 6.10 -23.85
N ASP A 163 4.64 5.15 -24.38
CA ASP A 163 4.77 4.94 -25.82
C ASP A 163 3.44 4.52 -26.46
N PHE A 164 2.69 3.63 -25.80
CA PHE A 164 1.36 3.22 -26.25
C PHE A 164 0.39 4.40 -26.30
N LEU A 165 0.35 5.20 -25.24
CA LEU A 165 -0.57 6.34 -25.13
C LEU A 165 -0.24 7.43 -26.15
N LEU A 166 1.06 7.67 -26.41
CA LEU A 166 1.49 8.61 -27.44
C LEU A 166 1.07 8.16 -28.84
N LYS A 167 1.17 6.86 -29.16
CA LYS A 167 0.67 6.29 -30.42
C LYS A 167 -0.85 6.43 -30.57
N LEU A 168 -1.61 6.27 -29.48
CA LEU A 168 -3.06 6.46 -29.50
C LEU A 168 -3.45 7.91 -29.80
N ILE A 169 -2.76 8.88 -29.16
CA ILE A 169 -2.98 10.31 -29.39
C ILE A 169 -2.70 10.68 -30.84
N LEU A 170 -1.55 10.27 -31.39
CA LEU A 170 -1.17 10.58 -32.77
C LEU A 170 -2.14 10.03 -33.83
N LYS A 171 -2.86 8.94 -33.51
CA LYS A 171 -3.81 8.32 -34.45
C LYS A 171 -5.19 8.97 -34.48
N ASN A 172 -5.47 9.98 -33.66
CA ASN A 172 -6.75 10.74 -33.61
C ASN A 172 -8.02 9.88 -33.56
N LYS A 173 -7.92 8.62 -33.10
CA LYS A 173 -9.07 7.71 -33.03
C LYS A 173 -9.89 8.03 -31.77
N THR A 174 -11.21 7.99 -31.89
CA THR A 174 -12.16 7.95 -30.76
C THR A 174 -12.06 6.58 -30.06
N ILE A 175 -11.05 6.42 -29.20
CA ILE A 175 -10.56 5.09 -28.75
C ILE A 175 -11.32 4.56 -27.51
N LYS A 176 -12.65 4.59 -27.46
CA LYS A 176 -13.33 4.13 -26.22
C LYS A 176 -13.03 2.65 -25.89
N LYS A 177 -12.86 1.80 -26.91
CA LYS A 177 -12.54 0.38 -26.77
C LYS A 177 -11.08 0.12 -26.34
N ASP A 178 -10.08 0.62 -27.08
CA ASP A 178 -8.68 0.37 -26.70
C ASP A 178 -8.30 1.07 -25.38
N TRP A 179 -8.98 2.16 -25.01
CA TRP A 179 -8.84 2.75 -23.67
C TRP A 179 -9.34 1.81 -22.58
N THR A 180 -10.49 1.17 -22.77
CA THR A 180 -11.07 0.23 -21.78
C THR A 180 -10.20 -1.01 -21.63
N GLU A 181 -9.69 -1.56 -22.74
CA GLU A 181 -8.77 -2.69 -22.73
C GLU A 181 -7.44 -2.34 -22.05
N PHE A 182 -6.89 -1.16 -22.33
CA PHE A 182 -5.70 -0.65 -21.65
C PHE A 182 -5.94 -0.51 -20.14
N VAL A 183 -7.04 0.15 -19.74
CA VAL A 183 -7.46 0.31 -18.35
C VAL A 183 -7.52 -1.03 -17.62
N TYR A 184 -8.14 -2.01 -18.26
CA TYR A 184 -8.28 -3.37 -17.75
C TYR A 184 -6.92 -4.06 -17.61
N PHE A 185 -6.06 -3.96 -18.63
CA PHE A 185 -4.70 -4.49 -18.61
C PHE A 185 -3.86 -3.90 -17.47
N VAL A 186 -3.89 -2.57 -17.28
CA VAL A 186 -3.18 -1.91 -16.18
C VAL A 186 -3.66 -2.41 -14.82
N TYR A 187 -4.97 -2.60 -14.66
CA TYR A 187 -5.51 -3.08 -13.40
C TYR A 187 -5.20 -4.56 -13.16
N GLN A 188 -5.52 -5.43 -14.11
CA GLN A 188 -5.42 -6.89 -13.94
C GLN A 188 -3.96 -7.36 -13.93
N THR A 189 -3.15 -6.89 -14.87
CA THR A 189 -1.76 -7.32 -15.00
C THR A 189 -0.87 -6.58 -14.00
N HIS A 190 -1.07 -5.26 -13.87
CA HIS A 190 -0.19 -4.42 -13.09
C HIS A 190 -0.70 -4.06 -11.70
N GLY A 191 -1.93 -4.40 -11.32
CA GLY A 191 -2.46 -4.09 -9.98
C GLY A 191 -2.57 -2.58 -9.69
N LEU A 192 -2.51 -1.73 -10.72
CA LEU A 192 -2.55 -0.29 -10.58
C LEU A 192 -3.93 0.25 -10.92
N LYS A 193 -4.37 1.27 -10.18
CA LYS A 193 -5.52 2.10 -10.59
C LYS A 193 -5.05 3.16 -11.60
N LEU A 194 -5.88 3.52 -12.57
CA LEU A 194 -5.54 4.59 -13.52
C LEU A 194 -5.27 5.94 -12.89
N ILE A 195 -5.87 6.21 -11.73
CA ILE A 195 -5.59 7.46 -11.01
C ILE A 195 -4.10 7.64 -10.74
N PHE A 196 -3.33 6.55 -10.60
CA PHE A 196 -1.88 6.64 -10.44
C PHE A 196 -1.23 7.09 -11.76
N LEU A 197 -1.67 6.57 -12.90
CA LEU A 197 -1.18 6.97 -14.22
C LEU A 197 -1.50 8.41 -14.61
N LYS A 198 -2.56 9.02 -14.07
CA LYS A 198 -2.98 10.42 -14.39
C LYS A 198 -1.87 11.47 -14.18
N ASN A 199 -0.98 11.27 -13.21
CA ASN A 199 0.06 12.25 -12.89
C ASN A 199 1.36 12.04 -13.70
N HIS A 200 1.55 10.85 -14.27
CA HIS A 200 2.78 10.46 -14.99
C HIS A 200 2.62 10.51 -16.51
N ILE A 201 1.40 10.34 -16.99
CA ILE A 201 1.02 10.67 -18.36
C ILE A 201 0.21 11.94 -18.22
N ASN A 202 0.65 13.05 -18.83
CA ASN A 202 -0.15 14.26 -19.01
C ASN A 202 -1.38 13.94 -19.87
N LEU A 203 -2.30 13.16 -19.30
CA LEU A 203 -3.55 12.77 -19.92
C LEU A 203 -4.42 14.02 -19.83
N HIS A 204 -4.50 14.72 -20.96
CA HIS A 204 -5.49 15.76 -21.20
C HIS A 204 -6.82 15.32 -20.61
N ARG A 205 -7.48 16.26 -19.92
CA ARG A 205 -8.78 16.12 -19.24
C ARG A 205 -9.92 15.56 -20.11
N THR A 206 -9.68 15.29 -21.39
CA THR A 206 -10.66 14.86 -22.38
C THR A 206 -11.12 13.40 -22.26
N PHE A 207 -10.38 12.52 -21.58
CA PHE A 207 -10.69 11.06 -21.58
C PHE A 207 -11.28 10.50 -20.29
N ILE A 208 -11.43 11.29 -19.21
CA ILE A 208 -11.78 10.77 -17.86
C ILE A 208 -13.00 11.50 -17.26
N ASN A 209 -13.84 12.10 -18.10
CA ASN A 209 -15.19 12.53 -17.68
C ASN A 209 -16.18 11.38 -17.86
#